data_AF-A8Y3B3-F1
#
_entry.id   AF-A8Y3B3-F1
#
_cell.length_a   1.000
_cell.length_b   1.000
_cell.length_c   1.000
_cell.angle_alpha   90.00
_cell.angle_beta   90.00
_cell.angle_gamma   90.00
#
_symmetry.space_group_name_H-M   'P 1'
#
loop_
_entity.id
_entity.type
_entity.pdbx_description
1 polymer ?
#
loop_
_entity_poly.entity_id
_entity_poly.type
_entity_poly.pdbx_seq_one_letter_code
_entity_poly.pdbx_strand_id
1 'polypeptide(L)'
;MNILLWNSIDIWIPSYVFNDNSYISWSNFPYFLLIFLTIFTCFSMCFFMIFIFFECRKFHKNATYLLASMYVSWFECFLATLIILPYKYGIIHLAEPDHIFEGFEDLDNYLQLDELNLKSIPVLIASFMEWHYLGIVNSAFSCFLLERTLATVLFK
;
A
#
# COMPACT_ATOMS: atom_id res chain seq x y z
N MET A 1 -7.02 10.15 25.29
CA MET A 1 -8.22 10.48 24.48
C MET A 1 -8.43 9.30 23.56
N ASN A 2 -9.29 8.37 23.97
CA ASN A 2 -9.62 7.15 23.24
C ASN A 2 -10.48 7.54 22.02
N ILE A 3 -9.96 7.31 20.82
CA ILE A 3 -10.71 7.54 19.60
C ILE A 3 -11.50 6.30 19.17
N LEU A 4 -11.33 5.13 19.80
CA LEU A 4 -12.16 3.95 19.52
C LEU A 4 -12.48 3.17 20.80
N LEU A 5 -13.76 2.76 20.91
CA LEU A 5 -14.46 2.18 22.07
C LEU A 5 -14.12 0.71 22.34
N TRP A 6 -12.85 0.32 22.33
CA TRP A 6 -12.42 -1.07 22.51
C TRP A 6 -11.14 -1.12 23.37
N ASN A 7 -11.00 -2.18 24.18
CA ASN A 7 -9.78 -2.43 24.97
C ASN A 7 -8.64 -3.01 24.12
N SER A 8 -8.92 -3.40 22.86
CA SER A 8 -7.97 -3.85 21.85
C SER A 8 -7.85 -2.82 20.73
N ILE A 9 -6.68 -2.77 20.08
CA ILE A 9 -6.44 -1.91 18.93
C ILE A 9 -6.33 -2.77 17.68
N ASP A 10 -7.41 -2.81 16.90
CA ASP A 10 -7.43 -3.50 15.62
C ASP A 10 -6.80 -2.60 14.55
N ILE A 11 -5.57 -2.91 14.14
CA ILE A 11 -4.88 -2.17 13.06
C ILE A 11 -5.25 -2.85 11.74
N TRP A 12 -5.96 -2.13 10.86
CA TRP A 12 -6.33 -2.64 9.54
C TRP A 12 -5.19 -2.46 8.52
N ILE A 13 -4.34 -3.48 8.42
CA ILE A 13 -3.17 -3.53 7.51
C ILE A 13 -3.56 -4.32 6.27
N PRO A 14 -3.56 -3.77 5.04
CA PRO A 14 -3.96 -4.50 3.83
C PRO A 14 -2.89 -5.54 3.39
N SER A 15 -2.64 -6.50 4.27
CA SER A 15 -1.76 -7.64 4.16
C SER A 15 -2.53 -8.89 4.59
N TYR A 16 -2.51 -9.93 3.75
CA TYR A 16 -3.21 -11.18 4.04
C TYR A 16 -2.47 -12.09 5.03
N VAL A 17 -1.15 -11.93 5.21
CA VAL A 17 -0.35 -12.82 6.06
C VAL A 17 0.67 -12.02 6.86
N PHE A 18 0.86 -12.37 8.13
CA PHE A 18 2.01 -11.96 8.94
C PHE A 18 2.73 -13.17 9.48
N ASN A 19 4.03 -12.98 9.75
CA ASN A 19 4.88 -13.98 10.36
C ASN A 19 5.07 -15.28 9.55
N ASP A 20 5.01 -15.19 8.22
CA ASP A 20 5.26 -16.32 7.34
C ASP A 20 6.71 -16.35 6.85
N ASN A 21 7.50 -17.25 7.44
CA ASN A 21 8.90 -17.43 7.11
C ASN A 21 9.13 -18.31 5.86
N SER A 22 8.09 -18.83 5.22
CA SER A 22 8.19 -19.72 4.07
C SER A 22 9.02 -19.10 2.93
N TYR A 23 8.94 -17.78 2.75
CA TYR A 23 9.64 -17.03 1.71
C TYR A 23 11.14 -16.83 1.95
N ILE A 24 11.63 -17.01 3.18
CA ILE A 24 13.07 -16.87 3.53
C ILE A 24 13.84 -18.16 3.23
N SER A 25 13.15 -19.27 3.00
CA SER A 25 13.79 -20.55 2.65
C SER A 25 14.60 -20.45 1.35
N TRP A 26 15.75 -21.14 1.29
CA TRP A 26 16.62 -21.17 0.10
C TRP A 26 15.90 -21.65 -1.17
N SER A 27 14.90 -22.52 -1.04
CA SER A 27 14.06 -22.96 -2.16
C SER A 27 13.16 -21.86 -2.71
N ASN A 28 12.68 -20.95 -1.86
CA ASN A 28 11.77 -19.87 -2.24
C ASN A 28 12.48 -18.55 -2.53
N PHE A 29 13.81 -18.49 -2.33
CA PHE A 29 14.63 -17.32 -2.65
C PHE A 29 14.46 -16.80 -4.10
N PRO A 30 14.39 -17.64 -5.15
CA PRO A 30 14.14 -17.15 -6.51
C PRO A 30 12.78 -16.46 -6.67
N TYR A 31 11.75 -16.95 -5.96
CA TYR A 31 10.42 -16.36 -5.96
C TYR A 31 10.41 -15.02 -5.22
N PHE A 32 11.06 -14.94 -4.07
CA PHE A 32 11.28 -13.69 -3.35
C PHE A 32 12.00 -12.65 -4.23
N LEU A 33 13.08 -13.04 -4.91
CA LEU A 33 13.83 -12.17 -5.81
C LEU A 33 12.96 -11.67 -6.97
N LEU A 34 12.13 -12.55 -7.55
CA LEU A 34 11.21 -12.18 -8.62
C LEU A 34 10.19 -11.13 -8.15
N ILE A 35 9.58 -11.32 -6.98
CA ILE A 35 8.66 -10.32 -6.39
C ILE A 35 9.38 -9.00 -6.17
N PHE A 36 10.57 -9.04 -5.55
CA PHE A 36 11.35 -7.84 -5.26
C PHE A 36 11.70 -7.06 -6.53
N LEU A 37 12.16 -7.75 -7.58
CA LEU A 37 12.46 -7.15 -8.88
C LEU A 37 11.21 -6.60 -9.56
N THR A 38 10.06 -7.26 -9.41
CA THR A 38 8.78 -6.79 -9.96
C THR A 38 8.37 -5.48 -9.31
N ILE A 39 8.44 -5.39 -7.98
CA ILE A 39 8.14 -4.14 -7.23
C ILE A 39 9.06 -3.01 -7.70
N PHE A 40 10.36 -3.27 -7.86
CA PHE A 40 11.32 -2.27 -8.33
C PHE A 40 11.08 -1.84 -9.79
N THR A 41 10.66 -2.77 -10.64
CA THR A 41 10.28 -2.48 -12.03
C THR A 41 9.03 -1.60 -12.07
N CYS A 42 8.02 -1.90 -11.26
CA CYS A 42 6.82 -1.06 -11.11
C CYS A 42 7.16 0.36 -10.62
N PHE A 43 8.04 0.48 -9.63
CA PHE A 43 8.55 1.77 -9.15
C PHE A 43 9.20 2.57 -10.28
N SER A 44 10.09 1.92 -11.05
CA SER A 44 10.80 2.56 -12.16
C SER A 44 9.83 3.02 -13.25
N MET A 45 8.85 2.19 -13.60
CA MET A 45 7.80 2.53 -14.57
C MET A 45 6.98 3.73 -14.11
N CYS A 46 6.56 3.79 -12.84
CA CYS A 46 5.82 4.94 -12.31
C CYS A 46 6.65 6.22 -12.36
N PHE A 47 7.93 6.15 -12.02
CA PHE A 47 8.85 7.27 -12.12
C PHE A 47 8.98 7.80 -13.57
N PHE A 48 9.19 6.91 -14.55
CA PHE A 48 9.25 7.30 -15.95
C PHE A 48 7.92 7.86 -16.47
N MET A 49 6.79 7.31 -16.02
CA MET A 49 5.47 7.84 -16.40
C MET A 49 5.29 9.28 -15.93
N ILE A 50 5.65 9.60 -14.69
CA ILE A 50 5.60 10.99 -14.17
C ILE A 50 6.37 11.93 -15.09
N PHE A 51 7.60 11.56 -15.45
CA PHE A 51 8.43 12.36 -16.36
C PHE A 51 7.74 12.58 -17.71
N ILE A 52 7.20 11.51 -18.32
CA ILE A 52 6.48 11.59 -19.60
C ILE A 52 5.26 12.51 -19.52
N PHE A 53 4.47 12.45 -18.44
CA PHE A 53 3.29 13.29 -18.29
C PHE A 53 3.65 14.78 -18.19
N PHE A 54 4.71 15.11 -17.46
CA PHE A 54 5.16 16.50 -17.33
C PHE A 54 5.77 17.07 -18.63
N GLU A 55 6.43 16.23 -19.43
CA GLU A 55 7.01 16.64 -20.71
C GLU A 55 5.99 16.71 -21.85
N CYS A 56 5.12 15.71 -22.01
CA CYS A 56 4.19 15.65 -23.15
C CYS A 56 3.11 16.72 -23.10
N ARG A 57 2.69 17.19 -21.90
CA ARG A 57 1.68 18.23 -21.66
C ARG A 57 0.44 18.17 -22.58
N LYS A 58 0.01 16.97 -22.97
CA LYS A 58 -1.11 16.77 -23.89
C LYS A 58 -2.47 16.96 -23.21
N PHE A 59 -2.52 16.80 -21.89
CA PHE A 59 -3.75 16.91 -21.11
C PHE A 59 -3.97 18.33 -20.60
N HIS A 60 -5.23 18.65 -20.30
CA HIS A 60 -5.55 19.83 -19.50
C HIS A 60 -4.75 19.81 -18.19
N LYS A 61 -4.44 20.99 -17.66
CA LYS A 61 -3.64 21.13 -16.43
C LYS A 61 -4.26 20.32 -15.28
N ASN A 62 -5.58 20.34 -15.14
CA ASN A 62 -6.32 19.63 -14.10
C ASN A 62 -6.15 18.10 -14.21
N ALA A 63 -6.34 17.53 -15.40
CA ALA A 63 -6.12 16.12 -15.67
C ALA A 63 -4.66 15.69 -15.44
N THR A 64 -3.71 16.57 -15.77
CA THR A 64 -2.27 16.33 -15.53
C THR A 64 -1.97 16.24 -14.04
N TYR A 65 -2.52 17.14 -13.22
CA TYR A 65 -2.32 17.10 -11.77
C TYR A 65 -2.96 15.88 -11.11
N LEU A 66 -4.15 15.46 -11.57
CA LEU A 66 -4.80 14.24 -11.08
C LEU A 66 -3.97 12.99 -11.40
N LEU A 67 -3.45 12.87 -12.62
CA LEU A 67 -2.59 11.74 -12.98
C LEU A 67 -1.28 11.78 -12.18
N ALA A 68 -0.67 12.96 -12.03
CA ALA A 68 0.55 13.11 -11.24
C ALA A 68 0.35 12.69 -9.79
N SER A 69 -0.75 13.07 -9.13
CA SER A 69 -1.04 12.66 -7.76
C SER A 69 -1.23 11.14 -7.63
N MET A 70 -1.84 10.49 -8.62
CA MET A 70 -1.95 9.03 -8.67
C MET A 70 -0.58 8.36 -8.73
N TYR A 71 0.32 8.82 -9.61
CA TYR A 71 1.67 8.24 -9.68
C TYR A 71 2.52 8.56 -8.46
N VAL A 72 2.30 9.71 -7.79
CA VAL A 72 2.96 9.99 -6.51
C VAL A 72 2.47 9.03 -5.41
N SER A 73 1.17 8.75 -5.35
CA SER A 73 0.62 7.80 -4.37
C SER A 73 1.20 6.39 -4.52
N TRP A 74 1.64 6.00 -5.72
CA TRP A 74 2.37 4.73 -5.92
C TRP A 74 3.68 4.66 -5.14
N PHE A 75 4.38 5.78 -4.93
CA PHE A 75 5.57 5.80 -4.09
C PHE A 75 5.25 5.64 -2.61
N GLU A 76 4.11 6.15 -2.16
CA GLU A 76 3.62 5.91 -0.80
C GLU A 76 3.31 4.43 -0.58
N CYS A 77 2.62 3.78 -1.53
CA CYS A 77 2.37 2.35 -1.50
C CYS A 77 3.67 1.52 -1.50
N PHE A 78 4.65 1.90 -2.34
CA PHE A 78 5.96 1.25 -2.37
C PHE A 78 6.68 1.35 -1.02
N LEU A 79 6.73 2.55 -0.42
CA LEU A 79 7.38 2.73 0.87
C LEU A 79 6.67 1.94 1.98
N ALA A 80 5.34 1.96 1.99
CA ALA A 80 4.55 1.18 2.93
C ALA A 80 4.80 -0.32 2.80
N THR A 81 4.85 -0.83 1.57
CA THR A 81 5.17 -2.23 1.29
C THR A 81 6.55 -2.58 1.87
N LEU A 82 7.57 -1.75 1.63
CA LEU A 82 8.91 -1.96 2.20
C LEU A 82 8.91 -2.01 3.73
N ILE A 83 8.10 -1.16 4.39
CA ILE A 83 7.97 -1.15 5.85
C ILE A 83 7.28 -2.42 6.35
N ILE A 84 6.29 -2.96 5.63
CA ILE A 84 5.51 -4.14 6.04
C ILE A 84 6.27 -5.45 5.79
N LEU A 85 7.14 -5.54 4.77
CA LEU A 85 7.84 -6.78 4.40
C LEU A 85 8.57 -7.49 5.57
N PRO A 86 9.33 -6.81 6.45
CA PRO A 86 9.95 -7.45 7.60
C PRO A 86 8.95 -8.12 8.56
N TYR A 87 7.74 -7.57 8.67
CA TYR A 87 6.67 -8.11 9.51
C TYR A 87 5.95 -9.28 8.82
N LYS A 88 5.75 -9.17 7.49
CA LYS A 88 5.23 -10.26 6.65
C LYS A 88 6.07 -11.52 6.77
N TYR A 89 7.39 -11.38 6.64
CA TYR A 89 8.30 -12.53 6.63
C TYR A 89 8.71 -13.03 8.03
N GLY A 90 8.16 -12.47 9.11
CA GLY A 90 8.52 -12.86 10.46
C GLY A 90 9.96 -12.52 10.84
N ILE A 91 10.55 -11.47 10.27
CA ILE A 91 11.84 -10.92 10.73
C ILE A 91 11.62 -10.05 11.98
N ILE A 92 10.50 -9.31 11.99
CA ILE A 92 10.04 -8.53 13.14
C ILE A 92 8.67 -9.05 13.54
N HIS A 93 8.58 -9.56 14.76
CA HIS A 93 7.33 -10.08 15.31
C HIS A 93 6.59 -8.99 16.09
N LEU A 94 5.28 -8.89 15.84
CA LEU A 94 4.35 -8.01 16.57
C LEU A 94 3.60 -8.75 17.69
N ALA A 95 3.40 -10.04 17.51
CA ALA A 95 2.78 -10.96 18.47
C ALA A 95 3.63 -12.24 18.56
N GLU A 96 3.05 -13.35 19.02
CA GLU A 96 3.77 -14.61 19.21
C GLU A 96 4.48 -15.10 17.93
N PRO A 97 5.78 -15.43 18.00
CA PRO A 97 6.61 -15.71 16.83
C PRO A 97 6.32 -17.04 16.13
N ASP A 98 5.57 -17.94 16.78
CA ASP A 98 5.26 -19.28 16.24
C ASP A 98 3.90 -19.34 15.53
N HIS A 99 3.12 -18.25 15.55
CA HIS A 99 1.80 -18.21 14.93
C HIS A 99 1.82 -17.38 13.65
N ILE A 100 1.25 -17.93 12.57
CA ILE A 100 1.02 -17.21 11.32
C ILE A 100 -0.34 -16.53 11.46
N PHE A 101 -0.36 -15.20 11.32
CA PHE A 101 -1.61 -14.46 11.36
C PHE A 101 -2.13 -14.27 9.94
N GLU A 102 -3.39 -14.61 9.72
CA GLU A 102 -4.06 -14.43 8.44
C GLU A 102 -4.92 -13.15 8.44
N GLY A 103 -5.35 -12.70 7.26
CA GLY A 103 -6.03 -11.43 7.08
C GLY A 103 -7.32 -11.31 7.91
N PHE A 104 -7.85 -10.09 8.02
CA PHE A 104 -9.02 -9.77 8.85
C PHE A 104 -10.33 -10.51 8.52
N GLU A 105 -10.35 -11.32 7.47
CA GLU A 105 -11.48 -12.18 7.14
C GLU A 105 -11.55 -13.38 8.10
N ASP A 106 -10.42 -13.79 8.68
CA ASP A 106 -10.36 -14.84 9.72
C ASP A 106 -10.41 -14.21 11.12
N LEU A 107 -11.59 -14.26 11.74
CA LEU A 107 -11.84 -13.74 13.09
C LEU A 107 -11.06 -14.49 14.18
N ASP A 108 -10.56 -15.69 13.90
CA ASP A 108 -9.83 -16.50 14.88
C ASP A 108 -8.31 -16.32 14.78
N ASN A 109 -7.79 -15.97 13.60
CA ASN A 109 -6.34 -15.88 13.34
C ASN A 109 -5.84 -14.50 12.90
N TYR A 110 -6.63 -13.44 13.06
CA TYR A 110 -6.17 -12.08 12.74
C TYR A 110 -5.23 -11.50 13.81
N LEU A 111 -4.33 -10.62 13.37
CA LEU A 111 -3.37 -9.96 14.25
C LEU A 111 -4.07 -8.93 15.15
N GLN A 112 -4.31 -9.30 16.40
CA GLN A 112 -4.76 -8.39 17.46
C GLN A 112 -3.57 -7.86 18.26
N LEU A 113 -3.57 -6.55 18.52
CA LEU A 113 -2.60 -5.92 19.41
C LEU A 113 -3.30 -5.44 20.67
N ASP A 114 -2.91 -6.01 21.80
CA ASP A 114 -3.41 -5.59 23.12
C ASP A 114 -2.94 -4.18 23.47
N GLU A 115 -1.71 -3.82 23.10
CA GLU A 115 -1.12 -2.51 23.35
C GLU A 115 -0.27 -2.00 22.18
N LEU A 116 -0.24 -0.67 22.02
CA LEU A 116 0.50 0.01 20.97
C LEU A 116 1.99 0.12 21.38
N ASN A 117 2.81 -0.77 20.84
CA ASN A 117 4.25 -0.82 21.07
C ASN A 117 5.05 -0.01 20.06
N LEU A 118 6.30 0.35 20.38
CA LEU A 118 7.20 1.02 19.43
C LEU A 118 7.41 0.23 18.14
N LYS A 119 7.26 -1.10 18.19
CA LYS A 119 7.34 -1.99 17.02
C LYS A 119 6.09 -1.94 16.13
N SER A 120 4.92 -1.56 16.65
CA SER A 120 3.69 -1.47 15.86
C SER A 120 3.51 -0.12 15.17
N ILE A 121 4.22 0.93 15.61
CA ILE A 121 4.17 2.26 14.99
C ILE A 121 4.52 2.24 13.49
N PRO A 122 5.61 1.59 13.02
CA PRO A 122 5.93 1.55 11.60
C PRO A 122 4.82 0.89 10.77
N VAL A 123 4.20 -0.15 11.31
CA VAL A 123 3.11 -0.88 10.65
C VAL A 123 1.84 -0.04 10.59
N LEU A 124 1.54 0.75 11.63
CA LEU A 124 0.43 1.69 11.62
C LEU A 124 0.63 2.79 10.56
N ILE A 125 1.84 3.33 10.45
CA ILE A 125 2.19 4.32 9.42
C ILE A 125 2.05 3.70 8.02
N ALA A 126 2.59 2.50 7.82
CA ALA A 126 2.49 1.81 6.54
C ALA A 126 1.04 1.52 6.15
N SER A 127 0.21 1.08 7.10
CA SER A 127 -1.21 0.84 6.89
C SER A 127 -1.93 2.13 6.44
N PHE A 128 -1.66 3.24 7.11
CA PHE A 128 -2.22 4.53 6.74
C PHE A 128 -1.82 4.92 5.30
N MET A 129 -0.55 4.71 4.94
CA MET A 129 -0.05 5.01 3.59
C MET A 129 -0.70 4.13 2.51
N GLU A 130 -0.91 2.84 2.78
CA GLU A 130 -1.61 1.94 1.85
C GLU A 130 -3.08 2.32 1.69
N TRP A 131 -3.79 2.65 2.79
CA TRP A 131 -5.16 3.14 2.73
C TRP A 131 -5.28 4.47 1.99
N HIS A 132 -4.34 5.38 2.22
CA HIS A 132 -4.28 6.65 1.52
C HIS A 132 -4.08 6.44 0.01
N TYR A 133 -3.16 5.54 -0.38
CA TYR A 133 -2.96 5.14 -1.76
C TYR A 133 -4.24 4.57 -2.39
N LEU A 134 -4.90 3.61 -1.74
CA LEU A 134 -6.16 3.03 -2.22
C LEU A 134 -7.25 4.09 -2.40
N GLY A 135 -7.34 5.02 -1.45
CA GLY A 135 -8.25 6.17 -1.51
C GLY A 135 -7.97 7.07 -2.71
N ILE A 136 -6.70 7.45 -2.93
CA ILE A 136 -6.29 8.29 -4.05
C ILE A 136 -6.56 7.59 -5.38
N VAL A 137 -6.13 6.34 -5.56
CA VAL A 137 -6.27 5.66 -6.85
C VAL A 137 -7.74 5.52 -7.24
N ASN A 138 -8.59 5.09 -6.33
CA ASN A 138 -10.03 4.92 -6.61
C ASN A 138 -10.74 6.26 -6.88
N SER A 139 -10.47 7.28 -6.08
CA SER A 139 -11.10 8.60 -6.24
C SER A 139 -10.55 9.36 -7.44
N ALA A 140 -9.24 9.35 -7.67
CA ALA A 140 -8.60 10.08 -8.76
C ALA A 140 -8.96 9.49 -10.14
N PHE A 141 -9.09 8.16 -10.27
CA PHE A 141 -9.62 7.56 -11.49
C PHE A 141 -11.06 8.03 -11.78
N SER A 142 -11.90 8.07 -10.76
CA SER A 142 -13.29 8.55 -10.87
C SER A 142 -13.33 10.03 -11.29
N CYS A 143 -12.53 10.88 -10.64
CA CYS A 143 -12.40 12.29 -10.95
C CYS A 143 -11.84 12.53 -12.36
N PHE A 144 -10.86 11.75 -12.79
CA PHE A 144 -10.29 11.84 -14.13
C PHE A 144 -11.32 11.48 -15.21
N LEU A 145 -12.12 10.43 -14.99
CA LEU A 145 -13.18 10.04 -15.92
C LEU A 145 -14.27 11.12 -16.04
N LEU A 146 -14.65 11.72 -14.91
CA LEU A 146 -15.60 12.83 -14.86
C LEU A 146 -15.05 14.06 -15.58
N GLU A 147 -13.80 14.44 -15.33
CA GLU A 147 -13.13 15.57 -15.99
C GLU A 147 -13.15 15.40 -17.51
N ARG A 148 -12.81 14.21 -18.01
CA ARG A 148 -12.79 13.93 -19.45
C ARG A 148 -14.17 13.89 -20.09
N THR A 149 -15.16 13.36 -19.38
CA THR A 149 -16.55 13.31 -19.86
C THR A 149 -17.12 14.72 -19.96
N LEU A 150 -16.93 15.54 -18.92
CA LEU A 150 -17.35 16.93 -18.92
C LEU A 150 -16.61 17.74 -19.99
N ALA A 151 -15.30 17.52 -20.16
CA ALA A 151 -14.53 18.18 -21.20
C ALA A 151 -15.11 17.90 -22.60
N THR A 152 -15.44 16.64 -22.89
CA THR A 152 -15.98 16.21 -24.19
C THR A 152 -17.41 16.71 -24.45
N VAL A 153 -18.24 16.79 -23.40
CA VAL A 153 -19.64 17.20 -23.52
C VAL A 153 -19.79 18.73 -23.56
N LEU A 154 -19.03 19.46 -22.73
CA LEU A 154 -19.15 20.91 -22.58
C LEU A 154 -18.28 21.70 -23.57
N PHE A 155 -17.12 21.16 -23.97
CA PHE A 155 -16.22 21.79 -24.93
C PHE A 155 -16.24 20.98 -26.23
N LYS A 156 -17.34 21.15 -26.99
CA LYS A 156 -17.42 20.75 -28.39
C LYS A 156 -16.77 21.79 -29.29
#